data_AF-A0A0J9XPE4-F1
#
_entry.id   AF-A0A0J9XPE4-F1
#
_cell.length_a   1.000
_cell.length_b   1.000
_cell.length_c   1.000
_cell.angle_alpha   90.00
_cell.angle_beta   90.00
_cell.angle_gamma   90.00
#
_symmetry.space_group_name_H-M   'P 1'
#
loop_
_entity.id
_entity.type
_entity.pdbx_description
1 polymer ?
#
loop_
_entity_poly.entity_id
_entity_poly.type
_entity_poly.pdbx_seq_one_letter_code
_entity_poly.pdbx_strand_id
1 'polypeptide(L)'
;MGSLRFLVLSLMDKSMFSAESVSHNEELEKFYELIIDASQKVQEMNLRDGGSYEDNNATEDNNAPYMLPVVLYKEPLRKNPKHVLHVMQRLHFMTTTEMQKELKKAHIDSRGKRNQLYSRLKKCFRKDFTIIKNADPLRSKTNIFYDYFVVIDFECTCEADLYDYNHEIIEFPAVLVDVRKKEIVDVFHSYVRPLANPQLSEFCSAFTGITQEMIDKALPFIDVLDSFRTWMQLHRLGQNDMRYAFVTDGPWDIAKFFQMQCIQSKLNTVPHDFRFYINIRRSFANKYCKKYSMQKINLGGMLTFLNMKFEGREHSGLDDSKNIARIVIKMLEDRSELRVNEKLVRIKESEKAKLLPNMKMNKEDRDRQSWRNNLPYIVQQISRDSFISGEYLDCNTCDESD
;
A
#
# COMPACT_ATOMS: atom_id res chain seq x y z
N MET A 1 50.50 -6.10 52.91
CA MET A 1 49.03 -5.94 52.81
C MET A 1 48.59 -6.90 51.71
N GLY A 2 47.86 -8.00 51.89
CA GLY A 2 47.05 -8.59 52.96
C GLY A 2 46.21 -9.67 52.23
N SER A 3 46.53 -10.95 52.42
CA SER A 3 45.70 -11.95 53.12
C SER A 3 44.61 -12.59 52.23
N LEU A 4 44.78 -13.82 51.71
CA LEU A 4 44.57 -15.16 52.32
C LEU A 4 43.11 -15.69 52.39
N ARG A 5 42.91 -16.81 51.66
CA ARG A 5 42.18 -18.07 51.96
C ARG A 5 40.65 -18.16 52.07
N PHE A 6 40.08 -19.09 51.28
CA PHE A 6 39.54 -20.43 51.67
C PHE A 6 39.46 -21.30 50.38
N LEU A 7 40.30 -22.32 50.09
CA LEU A 7 40.28 -23.77 50.47
C LEU A 7 38.87 -24.45 50.49
N VAL A 8 38.58 -25.70 50.05
CA VAL A 8 39.17 -26.75 49.17
C VAL A 8 38.32 -28.05 49.31
N LEU A 9 38.25 -28.86 48.23
CA LEU A 9 37.99 -30.32 48.11
C LEU A 9 36.59 -30.95 48.29
N SER A 10 36.22 -31.77 47.28
CA SER A 10 36.06 -33.24 47.38
C SER A 10 35.92 -33.80 45.95
N LEU A 11 36.97 -34.33 45.31
CA LEU A 11 37.53 -35.70 45.35
C LEU A 11 37.31 -36.40 43.99
N MET A 12 38.43 -36.77 43.38
CA MET A 12 38.54 -37.71 42.27
C MET A 12 38.02 -39.07 42.69
N ASP A 13 37.35 -39.79 41.78
CA ASP A 13 37.61 -41.22 41.68
C ASP A 13 37.67 -41.69 40.22
N LYS A 14 38.58 -42.65 40.04
CA LYS A 14 39.21 -43.11 38.80
C LYS A 14 38.25 -43.89 37.89
N SER A 15 38.41 -43.75 36.57
CA SER A 15 38.98 -44.81 35.71
C SER A 15 38.75 -44.53 34.21
N MET A 16 39.73 -44.96 33.41
CA MET A 16 39.73 -45.08 31.94
C MET A 16 40.04 -43.83 31.11
N PHE A 17 41.31 -43.42 31.13
CA PHE A 17 41.95 -42.76 29.99
C PHE A 17 43.37 -43.30 29.85
N SER A 18 43.63 -44.08 28.80
CA SER A 18 44.95 -44.15 28.15
C SER A 18 44.85 -44.94 26.83
N ALA A 19 44.68 -44.25 25.70
CA ALA A 19 45.13 -44.71 24.37
C ALA A 19 44.98 -43.66 23.24
N GLU A 20 44.26 -42.54 23.39
CA GLU A 20 43.97 -41.64 22.24
C GLU A 20 44.77 -40.31 22.19
N SER A 21 45.61 -40.00 23.16
CA SER A 21 46.23 -38.66 23.25
C SER A 21 47.50 -38.44 22.41
N VAL A 22 47.98 -39.43 21.65
CA VAL A 22 49.21 -39.30 20.85
C VAL A 22 48.90 -38.95 19.38
N SER A 23 47.71 -39.32 18.87
CA SER A 23 47.30 -39.03 17.48
C SER A 23 46.93 -37.55 17.25
N HIS A 24 46.35 -36.88 18.26
CA HIS A 24 45.90 -35.50 18.10
C HIS A 24 47.03 -34.47 17.99
N ASN A 25 48.20 -34.74 18.59
CA ASN A 25 49.32 -33.78 18.55
C ASN A 25 50.02 -33.77 17.19
N GLU A 26 50.18 -34.94 16.55
CA GLU A 26 50.73 -35.02 15.18
C GLU A 26 49.78 -34.44 14.13
N GLU A 27 48.47 -34.59 14.32
CA GLU A 27 47.47 -33.95 13.45
C GLU A 27 47.43 -32.43 13.64
N LEU A 28 47.59 -31.93 14.87
CA LEU A 28 47.71 -30.49 15.12
C LEU A 28 49.00 -29.91 14.51
N GLU A 29 50.15 -30.57 14.63
CA GLU A 29 51.40 -30.11 14.04
C GLU A 29 51.31 -30.08 12.50
N LYS A 30 50.75 -31.11 11.87
CA LYS A 30 50.49 -31.11 10.43
C LYS A 30 49.53 -30.00 10.00
N PHE A 31 48.52 -29.71 10.83
CA PHE A 31 47.59 -28.61 10.57
C PHE A 31 48.28 -27.24 10.65
N TYR A 32 49.17 -27.03 11.62
CA TYR A 32 49.94 -25.78 11.72
C TYR A 32 50.95 -25.61 10.58
N GLU A 33 51.63 -26.67 10.17
CA GLU A 33 52.52 -26.67 9.00
C GLU A 33 51.76 -26.31 7.70
N LEU A 34 50.57 -26.88 7.49
CA LEU A 34 49.70 -26.53 6.36
C LEU A 34 49.27 -25.06 6.36
N ILE A 35 49.01 -24.48 7.54
CA ILE A 35 48.66 -23.06 7.67
C ILE A 35 49.86 -22.16 7.34
N ILE A 36 51.07 -22.55 7.77
CA ILE A 36 52.29 -21.79 7.49
C ILE A 36 52.62 -21.83 6.00
N ASP A 37 52.54 -23.00 5.35
CA ASP A 37 52.78 -23.16 3.91
C ASP A 37 51.75 -22.39 3.06
N ALA A 38 50.46 -22.42 3.47
CA ALA A 38 49.42 -21.62 2.82
C ALA A 38 49.67 -20.11 2.97
N SER A 39 50.13 -19.66 4.13
CA SER A 39 50.48 -18.26 4.38
C SER A 39 51.66 -17.78 3.52
N GLN A 40 52.69 -18.62 3.37
CA GLN A 40 53.84 -18.33 2.51
C GLN A 40 53.46 -18.27 1.03
N LYS A 41 52.60 -19.20 0.56
CA LYS A 41 52.08 -19.17 -0.83
C LYS A 41 51.26 -17.92 -1.12
N VAL A 42 50.46 -17.45 -0.18
CA VAL A 42 49.71 -16.18 -0.32
C VAL A 42 50.65 -14.98 -0.40
N GLN A 43 51.75 -14.98 0.37
CA GLN A 43 52.77 -13.93 0.28
C GLN A 43 53.54 -13.96 -1.06
N GLU A 44 53.85 -15.14 -1.58
CA GLU A 44 54.49 -15.29 -2.91
C GLU A 44 53.57 -14.89 -4.07
N MET A 45 52.26 -15.14 -3.96
CA MET A 45 51.27 -14.69 -4.95
C MET A 45 51.14 -13.16 -4.94
N ASN A 46 51.19 -12.51 -3.77
CA ASN A 46 51.14 -11.06 -3.64
C ASN A 46 52.42 -10.35 -4.14
N LEU A 47 53.55 -11.06 -4.26
CA LEU A 47 54.81 -10.52 -4.80
C LEU A 47 54.92 -10.65 -6.33
N ARG A 48 54.03 -11.39 -7.00
CA ARG A 48 54.06 -11.61 -8.46
C ARG A 48 53.15 -10.67 -9.27
N ASP A 49 52.21 -9.97 -8.64
CA ASP A 49 51.26 -9.05 -9.31
C ASP A 49 51.67 -7.55 -9.27
N GLY A 50 52.91 -7.25 -8.86
CA GLY A 50 53.45 -5.88 -8.87
C GLY A 50 54.08 -5.48 -10.21
N GLY A 51 53.27 -5.13 -11.23
CA GLY A 51 53.76 -4.62 -12.52
C GLY A 51 52.76 -3.79 -13.34
N SER A 52 52.79 -2.46 -13.13
CA SER A 52 52.43 -1.33 -14.02
C SER A 52 51.15 -1.38 -14.90
N TYR A 53 50.17 -0.49 -14.65
CA TYR A 53 49.83 0.70 -15.47
C TYR A 53 48.44 1.30 -15.09
N GLU A 54 48.49 2.58 -14.69
CA GLU A 54 47.55 3.72 -14.83
C GLU A 54 46.02 3.64 -14.58
N ASP A 55 45.60 4.51 -13.64
CA ASP A 55 44.39 5.34 -13.53
C ASP A 55 42.99 4.78 -13.84
N ASN A 56 42.15 4.67 -12.80
CA ASN A 56 40.98 5.56 -12.63
C ASN A 56 40.27 5.31 -11.27
N ASN A 57 40.06 6.39 -10.52
CA ASN A 57 39.46 6.42 -9.19
C ASN A 57 38.00 5.92 -9.16
N ALA A 58 37.76 4.82 -8.45
CA ALA A 58 36.48 4.51 -7.80
C ALA A 58 36.77 4.11 -6.34
N THR A 59 36.23 4.86 -5.39
CA THR A 59 36.34 4.57 -3.96
C THR A 59 35.48 3.35 -3.60
N GLU A 60 36.11 2.19 -3.50
CA GLU A 60 35.56 0.98 -2.87
C GLU A 60 36.14 0.78 -1.46
N ASP A 61 35.29 0.23 -0.60
CA ASP A 61 35.49 -0.02 0.83
C ASP A 61 36.82 -0.70 1.18
N ASN A 62 37.66 0.00 1.96
CA ASN A 62 38.77 -0.58 2.68
C ASN A 62 38.26 -1.44 3.85
N ASN A 63 38.06 -2.73 3.65
CA ASN A 63 38.07 -3.71 4.75
C ASN A 63 39.08 -4.82 4.45
N ALA A 64 40.05 -4.97 5.36
CA ALA A 64 41.15 -5.93 5.22
C ALA A 64 40.66 -7.40 5.21
N PRO A 65 41.37 -8.34 4.56
CA PRO A 65 40.85 -9.65 4.16
C PRO A 65 40.57 -10.66 5.29
N TYR A 66 40.76 -10.29 6.56
CA TYR A 66 40.71 -11.19 7.72
C TYR A 66 39.62 -10.84 8.75
N MET A 67 38.73 -9.91 8.46
CA MET A 67 37.57 -9.63 9.30
C MET A 67 36.43 -10.61 8.99
N LEU A 68 36.26 -11.64 9.81
CA LEU A 68 35.08 -12.50 9.74
C LEU A 68 33.82 -11.67 10.01
N PRO A 69 32.80 -11.70 9.14
CA PRO A 69 31.60 -10.89 9.32
C PRO A 69 30.87 -11.31 10.60
N VAL A 70 30.59 -10.34 11.47
CA VAL A 70 29.76 -10.55 12.65
C VAL A 70 28.35 -10.88 12.20
N VAL A 71 27.97 -12.16 12.24
CA VAL A 71 26.60 -12.58 11.99
C VAL A 71 25.80 -12.36 13.28
N LEU A 72 24.99 -11.31 13.29
CA LEU A 72 24.02 -11.06 14.36
C LEU A 72 23.11 -12.28 14.54
N TYR A 73 23.05 -12.82 15.76
CA TYR A 73 22.13 -13.88 16.13
C TYR A 73 20.68 -13.44 15.83
N LYS A 74 20.03 -14.15 14.89
CA LYS A 74 18.60 -13.97 14.60
C LYS A 74 17.82 -15.01 15.40
N GLU A 75 16.98 -14.56 16.32
CA GLU A 75 16.09 -15.46 17.08
C GLU A 75 15.26 -16.30 16.10
N PRO A 76 15.29 -17.65 16.18
CA PRO A 76 14.58 -18.50 15.25
C PRO A 76 13.07 -18.32 15.36
N LEU A 77 12.39 -18.36 14.22
CA LEU A 77 10.94 -18.20 14.14
C LEU A 77 10.23 -19.30 14.93
N ARG A 78 9.34 -18.91 15.84
CA ARG A 78 8.58 -19.86 16.69
C ARG A 78 7.45 -20.56 15.95
N LYS A 79 7.05 -20.02 14.78
CA LYS A 79 5.94 -20.52 13.96
C LYS A 79 6.38 -20.63 12.49
N ASN A 80 5.74 -21.54 11.76
CA ASN A 80 6.02 -21.73 10.33
C ASN A 80 5.79 -20.42 9.54
N PRO A 81 6.79 -19.90 8.79
CA PRO A 81 6.69 -18.61 8.11
C PRO A 81 5.52 -18.52 7.13
N LYS A 82 5.25 -19.59 6.36
CA LYS A 82 4.16 -19.63 5.38
C LYS A 82 2.80 -19.58 6.06
N HIS A 83 2.66 -20.24 7.21
CA HIS A 83 1.43 -20.24 8.00
C HIS A 83 1.18 -18.88 8.66
N VAL A 84 2.21 -18.26 9.24
CA VAL A 84 2.11 -16.90 9.82
C VAL A 84 1.69 -15.89 8.76
N LEU A 85 2.29 -15.96 7.56
CA LEU A 85 1.94 -15.09 6.44
C LEU A 85 0.49 -15.32 6.00
N HIS A 86 0.09 -16.58 5.82
CA HIS A 86 -1.27 -16.97 5.42
C HIS A 86 -2.34 -16.45 6.40
N VAL A 87 -2.15 -16.68 7.70
CA VAL A 87 -3.10 -16.25 8.74
C VAL A 87 -3.15 -14.72 8.82
N MET A 88 -2.01 -14.02 8.77
CA MET A 88 -1.97 -12.56 8.86
C MET A 88 -2.51 -11.86 7.61
N GLN A 89 -2.32 -12.42 6.42
CA GLN A 89 -2.85 -11.88 5.16
C GLN A 89 -4.36 -12.03 5.06
N ARG A 90 -4.91 -13.14 5.57
CA ARG A 90 -6.36 -13.41 5.53
C ARG A 90 -7.11 -12.89 6.75
N LEU A 91 -6.40 -12.43 7.80
CA LEU A 91 -6.97 -12.10 9.11
C LEU A 91 -8.21 -11.21 9.06
N HIS A 92 -8.24 -10.24 8.15
CA HIS A 92 -9.37 -9.32 7.97
C HIS A 92 -10.60 -9.98 7.33
N PHE A 93 -10.36 -10.91 6.42
CA PHE A 93 -11.38 -11.62 5.65
C PHE A 93 -11.83 -12.92 6.33
N MET A 94 -11.12 -13.37 7.37
CA MET A 94 -11.48 -14.57 8.12
C MET A 94 -12.84 -14.42 8.79
N THR A 95 -13.67 -15.44 8.63
CA THR A 95 -14.92 -15.61 9.37
C THR A 95 -14.64 -15.91 10.85
N THR A 96 -15.64 -15.71 11.72
CA THR A 96 -15.55 -16.06 13.14
C THR A 96 -15.10 -17.52 13.32
N THR A 97 -15.66 -18.44 12.53
CA THR A 97 -15.35 -19.88 12.58
C THR A 97 -13.90 -20.17 12.21
N GLU A 98 -13.37 -19.51 11.18
CA GLU A 98 -11.96 -19.63 10.80
C GLU A 98 -11.03 -19.06 11.87
N MET A 99 -11.38 -17.91 12.47
CA MET A 99 -10.59 -17.33 13.56
C MET A 99 -10.52 -18.25 14.78
N GLN A 100 -11.65 -18.87 15.14
CA GLN A 100 -11.70 -19.86 16.21
C GLN A 100 -10.83 -21.08 15.90
N LYS A 101 -10.83 -21.55 14.65
CA LYS A 101 -10.00 -22.67 14.19
C LYS A 101 -8.51 -22.36 14.32
N GLU A 102 -8.08 -21.17 13.89
CA GLU A 102 -6.67 -20.75 14.01
C GLU A 102 -6.25 -20.49 15.47
N LEU A 103 -7.14 -19.96 16.31
CA LEU A 103 -6.86 -19.81 17.75
C LEU A 103 -6.72 -21.17 18.44
N LYS A 104 -7.57 -22.16 18.09
CA LYS A 104 -7.46 -23.53 18.59
C LYS A 104 -6.13 -24.18 18.18
N LYS A 105 -5.72 -24.02 16.92
CA LYS A 105 -4.40 -24.49 16.43
C LYS A 105 -3.23 -23.82 17.15
N ALA A 106 -3.38 -22.55 17.53
CA ALA A 106 -2.38 -21.80 18.27
C ALA A 106 -2.47 -22.01 19.80
N HIS A 107 -3.36 -22.91 20.27
CA HIS A 107 -3.62 -23.18 21.69
C HIS A 107 -4.00 -21.93 22.52
N ILE A 108 -4.82 -21.03 21.94
CA ILE A 108 -5.32 -19.80 22.57
C ILE A 108 -6.86 -19.86 22.70
N ASP A 109 -7.40 -19.17 23.71
CA ASP A 109 -8.85 -19.06 23.93
C ASP A 109 -9.59 -18.56 22.68
N SER A 110 -10.49 -19.42 22.19
CA SER A 110 -11.25 -19.26 20.95
C SER A 110 -12.70 -18.78 21.18
N ARG A 111 -13.06 -18.35 22.39
CA ARG A 111 -14.41 -17.85 22.70
C ARG A 111 -14.50 -16.33 22.53
N GLY A 112 -15.66 -15.83 22.10
CA GLY A 112 -15.95 -14.39 22.05
C GLY A 112 -16.46 -13.90 20.70
N LYS A 113 -16.72 -12.60 20.63
CA LYS A 113 -17.14 -11.90 19.38
C LYS A 113 -15.96 -11.75 18.42
N ARG A 114 -16.22 -11.61 17.12
CA ARG A 114 -15.20 -11.51 16.05
C ARG A 114 -14.05 -10.55 16.39
N ASN A 115 -14.35 -9.36 16.91
CA ASN A 115 -13.34 -8.34 17.24
C ASN A 115 -12.36 -8.79 18.35
N GLN A 116 -12.85 -9.59 19.31
CA GLN A 116 -12.03 -10.16 20.38
C GLN A 116 -11.12 -11.27 19.84
N LEU A 117 -11.65 -12.15 18.98
CA LEU A 117 -10.89 -13.21 18.32
C LEU A 117 -9.81 -12.64 17.40
N TYR A 118 -10.17 -11.63 16.62
CA TYR A 118 -9.27 -10.86 15.75
C TYR A 118 -8.10 -10.28 16.55
N SER A 119 -8.40 -9.60 17.67
CA SER A 119 -7.38 -8.99 18.54
C SER A 119 -6.40 -10.03 19.11
N ARG A 120 -6.88 -11.21 19.50
CA ARG A 120 -6.04 -12.30 20.01
C ARG A 120 -5.16 -12.91 18.93
N LEU A 121 -5.70 -13.19 17.74
CA LEU A 121 -4.93 -13.70 16.62
C LEU A 121 -3.83 -12.72 16.21
N LYS A 122 -4.19 -11.45 16.03
CA LYS A 122 -3.24 -10.39 15.72
C LYS A 122 -2.11 -10.35 16.75
N LYS A 123 -2.42 -10.38 18.04
CA LYS A 123 -1.42 -10.40 19.12
C LYS A 123 -0.51 -11.63 19.04
N CYS A 124 -1.07 -12.80 18.75
CA CYS A 124 -0.33 -14.06 18.65
C CYS A 124 0.68 -14.06 17.49
N PHE A 125 0.29 -13.57 16.32
CA PHE A 125 1.10 -13.67 15.10
C PHE A 125 1.95 -12.42 14.83
N ARG A 126 1.73 -11.30 15.52
CA ARG A 126 2.42 -10.00 15.28
C ARG A 126 3.94 -10.07 15.33
N LYS A 127 4.53 -10.75 16.32
CA LYS A 127 6.00 -10.81 16.49
C LYS A 127 6.66 -11.58 15.33
N ASP A 128 6.18 -12.80 15.08
CA ASP A 128 6.68 -13.65 13.99
C ASP A 128 6.46 -12.99 12.63
N PHE A 129 5.30 -12.34 12.42
CA PHE A 129 5.01 -11.60 11.20
C PHE A 129 5.93 -10.39 10.99
N THR A 130 6.32 -9.70 12.06
CA THR A 130 7.27 -8.58 11.98
C THR A 130 8.67 -9.08 11.59
N ILE A 131 9.12 -10.21 12.15
CA ILE A 131 10.40 -10.83 11.80
C ILE A 131 10.39 -11.30 10.34
N ILE A 132 9.33 -11.97 9.89
CA ILE A 132 9.17 -12.42 8.49
C ILE A 132 9.12 -11.23 7.52
N LYS A 133 8.37 -10.17 7.88
CA LYS A 133 8.26 -8.96 7.06
C LYS A 133 9.59 -8.21 6.94
N ASN A 134 10.39 -8.20 8.01
CA ASN A 134 11.70 -7.54 8.02
C ASN A 134 12.80 -8.41 7.39
N ALA A 135 12.56 -9.71 7.20
CA ALA A 135 13.50 -10.64 6.59
C ALA A 135 13.48 -10.63 5.05
N ASP A 136 12.55 -9.91 4.41
CA ASP A 136 12.51 -9.70 2.96
C ASP A 136 12.78 -8.21 2.63
N PRO A 137 14.05 -7.83 2.36
CA PRO A 137 14.41 -6.47 2.01
C PRO A 137 13.84 -5.99 0.67
N LEU A 138 13.23 -6.88 -0.13
CA LEU A 138 12.86 -6.64 -1.53
C LEU A 138 11.35 -6.42 -1.76
N ARG A 139 10.48 -6.75 -0.80
CA ARG A 139 9.03 -6.49 -0.96
C ARG A 139 8.69 -5.06 -0.58
N SER A 140 8.29 -4.26 -1.58
CA SER A 140 7.57 -3.00 -1.35
C SER A 140 6.41 -3.26 -0.37
N LYS A 141 6.29 -2.41 0.66
CA LYS A 141 5.23 -2.53 1.69
C LYS A 141 3.84 -2.57 1.06
N THR A 142 3.68 -1.94 -0.10
CA THR A 142 2.45 -1.89 -0.90
C THR A 142 2.05 -3.27 -1.47
N ASN A 143 3.01 -4.06 -1.97
CA ASN A 143 2.77 -5.35 -2.62
C ASN A 143 2.20 -6.41 -1.65
N ILE A 144 2.34 -6.15 -0.34
CA ILE A 144 1.75 -6.98 0.72
C ILE A 144 0.25 -6.78 0.80
N PHE A 145 -0.29 -5.64 0.34
CA PHE A 145 -1.70 -5.30 0.46
C PHE A 145 -2.44 -5.37 -0.88
N TYR A 146 -1.75 -5.09 -1.98
CA TYR A 146 -2.37 -4.98 -3.30
C TYR A 146 -1.54 -5.71 -4.35
N ASP A 147 -2.24 -6.37 -5.27
CA ASP A 147 -1.72 -6.91 -6.50
C ASP A 147 -1.96 -5.92 -7.65
N TYR A 148 -3.09 -5.21 -7.63
CA TYR A 148 -3.46 -4.22 -8.64
C TYR A 148 -3.90 -2.88 -8.03
N PHE A 149 -3.73 -1.80 -8.81
CA PHE A 149 -4.42 -0.54 -8.58
C PHE A 149 -5.35 -0.23 -9.75
N VAL A 150 -6.52 0.30 -9.43
CA VAL A 150 -7.50 0.77 -10.42
C VAL A 150 -7.55 2.29 -10.30
N VAL A 151 -6.88 2.98 -11.21
CA VAL A 151 -6.77 4.44 -11.20
C VAL A 151 -7.95 5.04 -11.96
N ILE A 152 -8.69 5.94 -11.33
CA ILE A 152 -9.93 6.53 -11.87
C ILE A 152 -9.86 8.04 -11.73
N ASP A 153 -10.35 8.75 -12.76
CA ASP A 153 -10.54 10.19 -12.78
C ASP A 153 -11.80 10.49 -13.62
N PHE A 154 -12.91 10.87 -12.97
CA PHE A 154 -14.19 11.06 -13.67
C PHE A 154 -14.30 12.45 -14.26
N GLU A 155 -14.75 12.54 -15.51
CA GLU A 155 -15.28 13.81 -16.03
C GLU A 155 -16.80 13.86 -15.83
N CYS A 156 -17.28 15.05 -15.49
CA CYS A 156 -18.69 15.29 -15.19
C CYS A 156 -19.24 16.49 -15.96
N THR A 157 -20.56 16.50 -16.17
CA THR A 157 -21.27 17.70 -16.63
C THR A 157 -20.94 18.88 -15.71
N CYS A 158 -20.69 20.05 -16.29
CA CYS A 158 -20.36 21.26 -15.53
C CYS A 158 -20.81 22.52 -16.25
N GLU A 159 -20.86 23.64 -15.52
CA GLU A 159 -21.22 24.95 -16.05
C GLU A 159 -20.34 26.02 -15.41
N ALA A 160 -20.03 27.06 -16.16
CA ALA A 160 -19.20 28.16 -15.68
C ALA A 160 -19.86 28.86 -14.48
N ASP A 161 -19.09 29.15 -13.44
CA ASP A 161 -19.51 29.89 -12.25
C ASP A 161 -20.69 29.29 -11.45
N LEU A 162 -21.08 28.04 -11.73
CA LEU A 162 -22.04 27.24 -10.97
C LEU A 162 -21.35 26.11 -10.22
N TYR A 163 -21.10 26.34 -8.93
CA TYR A 163 -20.47 25.37 -8.05
C TYR A 163 -21.45 24.35 -7.45
N ASP A 164 -22.70 24.78 -7.22
CA ASP A 164 -23.82 23.92 -6.81
C ASP A 164 -24.56 23.37 -8.03
N TYR A 165 -23.80 22.76 -8.93
CA TYR A 165 -24.31 22.14 -10.15
C TYR A 165 -24.64 20.67 -9.90
N ASN A 166 -25.74 20.19 -10.47
CA ASN A 166 -26.14 18.79 -10.38
C ASN A 166 -25.33 17.94 -11.37
N HIS A 167 -24.06 17.73 -11.05
CA HIS A 167 -23.10 16.98 -11.87
C HIS A 167 -23.56 15.55 -12.13
N GLU A 168 -23.37 15.08 -13.35
CA GLU A 168 -23.50 13.69 -13.79
C GLU A 168 -22.19 13.26 -14.44
N ILE A 169 -21.74 12.04 -14.19
CA ILE A 169 -20.54 11.47 -14.82
C ILE A 169 -20.80 11.33 -16.33
N ILE A 170 -19.87 11.81 -17.15
CA ILE A 170 -19.92 11.74 -18.62
C ILE A 170 -18.71 11.02 -19.24
N GLU A 171 -17.65 10.79 -18.45
CA GLU A 171 -16.53 9.91 -18.82
C GLU A 171 -16.17 9.02 -17.63
N PHE A 172 -16.08 7.71 -17.86
CA PHE A 172 -15.70 6.70 -16.88
C PHE A 172 -14.45 5.97 -17.37
N PRO A 173 -13.25 6.51 -17.09
CA PRO A 173 -11.99 5.81 -17.30
C PRO A 173 -11.60 4.96 -16.09
N ALA A 174 -10.88 3.88 -16.33
CA ALA A 174 -10.14 3.17 -15.29
C ALA A 174 -8.86 2.56 -15.87
N VAL A 175 -7.71 2.85 -15.26
CA VAL A 175 -6.40 2.34 -15.67
C VAL A 175 -5.92 1.31 -14.66
N LEU A 176 -5.67 0.08 -15.12
CA LEU A 176 -5.19 -1.03 -14.29
C LEU A 176 -3.67 -1.02 -14.22
N VAL A 177 -3.12 -0.91 -13.02
CA VAL A 177 -1.67 -0.96 -12.77
C VAL A 177 -1.34 -2.24 -11.99
N ASP A 178 -0.42 -3.05 -12.52
CA ASP A 178 0.15 -4.18 -11.77
C ASP A 178 1.20 -3.66 -10.79
N VAL A 179 0.97 -3.88 -9.49
CA VAL A 179 1.80 -3.31 -8.42
C VAL A 179 3.19 -3.96 -8.38
N ARG A 180 3.30 -5.24 -8.78
CA ARG A 180 4.57 -5.97 -8.78
C ARG A 180 5.43 -5.59 -9.97
N LYS A 181 4.82 -5.55 -11.15
CA LYS A 181 5.49 -5.22 -12.41
C LYS A 181 5.70 -3.72 -12.58
N LYS A 182 4.90 -2.90 -11.90
CA LYS A 182 4.90 -1.43 -11.99
C LYS A 182 4.62 -0.95 -13.40
N GLU A 183 3.64 -1.56 -14.05
CA GLU A 183 3.24 -1.25 -15.41
C GLU A 183 1.72 -1.11 -15.50
N ILE A 184 1.25 -0.32 -16.46
CA ILE A 184 -0.15 -0.31 -16.86
C ILE A 184 -0.38 -1.60 -17.65
N VAL A 185 -1.34 -2.42 -17.22
CA VAL A 185 -1.63 -3.72 -17.83
C VAL A 185 -2.93 -3.76 -18.62
N ASP A 186 -3.87 -2.86 -18.32
CA ASP A 186 -5.12 -2.74 -19.08
C ASP A 186 -5.80 -1.39 -18.83
N VAL A 187 -6.77 -1.05 -19.66
CA VAL A 187 -7.56 0.18 -19.58
C VAL A 187 -9.02 -0.12 -19.89
N PHE A 188 -9.92 0.34 -19.02
CA PHE A 188 -11.34 0.50 -19.31
C PHE A 188 -11.62 1.98 -19.61
N HIS A 189 -12.45 2.23 -20.62
CA HIS A 189 -12.89 3.58 -20.97
C HIS A 189 -14.28 3.53 -21.56
N SER A 190 -15.17 4.41 -21.07
CA SER A 190 -16.49 4.62 -21.64
C SER A 190 -16.93 6.05 -21.40
N TYR A 191 -17.57 6.65 -22.40
CA TYR A 191 -18.43 7.80 -22.15
C TYR A 191 -19.73 7.35 -21.48
N VAL A 192 -20.39 8.27 -20.80
CA VAL A 192 -21.65 8.03 -20.08
C VAL A 192 -22.66 9.06 -20.54
N ARG A 193 -23.89 8.62 -20.83
CA ARG A 193 -24.98 9.52 -21.21
C ARG A 193 -25.67 10.09 -19.96
N PRO A 194 -25.59 11.41 -19.72
CA PRO A 194 -26.32 12.05 -18.63
C PRO A 194 -27.82 12.08 -18.92
N LEU A 195 -28.65 11.94 -17.90
CA LEU A 195 -30.11 11.87 -18.00
C LEU A 195 -30.80 13.12 -17.44
N ALA A 196 -30.23 13.76 -16.41
CA ALA A 196 -30.80 14.97 -15.82
C ALA A 196 -30.44 16.21 -16.64
N ASN A 197 -29.19 16.31 -17.09
CA ASN A 197 -28.65 17.38 -17.93
C ASN A 197 -28.08 16.79 -19.24
N PRO A 198 -28.94 16.34 -20.17
CA PRO A 198 -28.50 15.64 -21.38
C PRO A 198 -27.76 16.52 -22.38
N GLN A 199 -27.82 17.85 -22.26
CA GLN A 199 -27.13 18.79 -23.14
C GLN A 199 -25.91 19.36 -22.41
N LEU A 200 -24.71 19.18 -22.99
CA LEU A 200 -23.48 19.75 -22.46
C LEU A 200 -23.47 21.26 -22.67
N SER A 201 -23.01 21.99 -21.65
CA SER A 201 -22.67 23.40 -21.82
C SER A 201 -21.46 23.54 -22.75
N GLU A 202 -21.33 24.70 -23.40
CA GLU A 202 -20.13 25.03 -24.18
C GLU A 202 -18.87 24.98 -23.31
N PHE A 203 -18.97 25.46 -22.07
CA PHE A 203 -17.88 25.40 -21.10
C PHE A 203 -17.44 23.95 -20.82
N CYS A 204 -18.39 23.05 -20.55
CA CYS A 204 -18.09 21.65 -20.26
C CYS A 204 -17.43 20.97 -21.45
N SER A 205 -17.96 21.19 -22.65
CA SER A 205 -17.41 20.61 -23.88
C SER A 205 -16.00 21.13 -24.16
N ALA A 206 -15.76 22.43 -23.98
CA ALA A 206 -14.44 23.04 -24.15
C ALA A 206 -13.43 22.57 -23.09
N PHE A 207 -13.87 22.44 -21.84
CA PHE A 207 -13.05 22.00 -20.71
C PHE A 207 -12.65 20.53 -20.86
N THR A 208 -13.61 19.64 -21.02
CA THR A 208 -13.39 18.18 -21.07
C THR A 208 -12.96 17.66 -22.45
N GLY A 209 -13.26 18.40 -23.52
CA GLY A 209 -13.07 17.95 -24.89
C GLY A 209 -14.11 16.94 -25.36
N ILE A 210 -15.10 16.61 -24.51
CA ILE A 210 -16.19 15.69 -24.84
C ILE A 210 -17.23 16.44 -25.68
N THR A 211 -17.66 15.83 -26.77
CA THR A 211 -18.67 16.40 -27.66
C THR A 211 -20.07 15.88 -27.32
N GLN A 212 -21.10 16.65 -27.68
CA GLN A 212 -22.49 16.21 -27.52
C GLN A 212 -22.75 14.87 -28.23
N GLU A 213 -22.21 14.68 -29.43
CA GLU A 213 -22.37 13.44 -30.20
C GLU A 213 -21.80 12.21 -29.46
N MET A 214 -20.70 12.37 -28.72
CA MET A 214 -20.10 11.29 -27.93
C MET A 214 -21.04 10.83 -26.80
N ILE A 215 -21.62 11.77 -26.05
CA ILE A 215 -22.52 11.41 -24.94
C ILE A 215 -23.91 10.97 -25.42
N ASP A 216 -24.38 11.46 -26.57
CA ASP A 216 -25.68 11.05 -27.14
C ASP A 216 -25.68 9.56 -27.51
N LYS A 217 -24.55 9.07 -28.01
CA LYS A 217 -24.33 7.65 -28.38
C LYS A 217 -23.90 6.77 -27.21
N ALA A 218 -23.58 7.36 -26.06
CA ALA A 218 -23.10 6.63 -24.90
C ALA A 218 -24.22 5.87 -24.18
N LEU A 219 -23.80 4.88 -23.38
CA LEU A 219 -24.71 4.14 -22.50
C LEU A 219 -25.02 4.96 -21.24
N PRO A 220 -26.21 4.80 -20.63
CA PRO A 220 -26.49 5.30 -19.29
C PRO A 220 -25.50 4.78 -18.24
N PHE A 221 -25.38 5.51 -17.13
CA PHE A 221 -24.39 5.21 -16.09
C PHE A 221 -24.45 3.77 -15.54
N ILE A 222 -25.65 3.21 -15.31
CA ILE A 222 -25.79 1.85 -14.76
C ILE A 222 -25.17 0.81 -15.70
N ASP A 223 -25.45 0.91 -17.00
CA ASP A 223 -24.91 -0.03 -17.99
C ASP A 223 -23.39 0.09 -18.14
N VAL A 224 -22.85 1.31 -18.02
CA VAL A 224 -21.40 1.56 -17.99
C VAL A 224 -20.78 0.99 -16.72
N LEU A 225 -21.43 1.16 -15.56
CA LEU A 225 -20.98 0.58 -14.30
C LEU A 225 -20.96 -0.95 -14.37
N ASP A 226 -21.96 -1.58 -14.97
CA ASP A 226 -22.01 -3.04 -15.17
C ASP A 226 -20.90 -3.52 -16.13
N SER A 227 -20.62 -2.75 -17.19
CA SER A 227 -19.51 -3.00 -18.10
C SER A 227 -18.16 -2.89 -17.39
N PHE A 228 -18.00 -1.87 -16.54
CA PHE A 228 -16.81 -1.70 -15.70
C PHE A 228 -16.65 -2.86 -14.71
N ARG A 229 -17.73 -3.30 -14.04
CA ARG A 229 -17.72 -4.46 -13.15
C ARG A 229 -17.33 -5.73 -13.87
N THR A 230 -17.84 -5.93 -15.09
CA THR A 230 -17.45 -7.06 -15.94
C THR A 230 -15.96 -7.00 -16.25
N TRP A 231 -15.44 -5.85 -16.67
CA TRP A 231 -14.01 -5.66 -16.91
C TRP A 231 -13.15 -5.97 -15.67
N MET A 232 -13.55 -5.53 -14.48
CA MET A 232 -12.86 -5.90 -13.23
C MET A 232 -12.86 -7.42 -12.98
N GLN A 233 -13.95 -8.11 -13.32
CA GLN A 233 -14.06 -9.57 -13.16
C GLN A 233 -13.14 -10.34 -14.13
N LEU A 234 -12.91 -9.84 -15.36
CA LEU A 234 -11.95 -10.45 -16.29
C LEU A 234 -10.54 -10.53 -15.67
N HIS A 235 -10.17 -9.52 -14.88
CA HIS A 235 -8.91 -9.45 -14.13
C HIS A 235 -8.98 -10.11 -12.74
N ARG A 236 -10.11 -10.74 -12.41
CA ARG A 236 -10.39 -11.41 -11.12
C ARG A 236 -10.23 -10.47 -9.91
N LEU A 237 -10.39 -9.17 -10.08
CA LEU A 237 -10.19 -8.20 -9.00
C LEU A 237 -11.17 -8.46 -7.86
N GLY A 238 -10.64 -8.63 -6.64
CA GLY A 238 -11.43 -8.99 -5.46
C GLY A 238 -11.83 -10.47 -5.37
N GLN A 239 -11.42 -11.30 -6.34
CA GLN A 239 -11.61 -12.75 -6.34
C GLN A 239 -10.27 -13.49 -6.21
N ASN A 240 -10.29 -14.72 -5.70
CA ASN A 240 -9.11 -15.61 -5.68
C ASN A 240 -7.82 -14.96 -5.14
N ASP A 241 -7.95 -14.18 -4.06
CA ASP A 241 -6.87 -13.42 -3.42
C ASP A 241 -6.21 -12.31 -4.28
N MET A 242 -6.79 -11.93 -5.44
CA MET A 242 -6.32 -10.77 -6.22
C MET A 242 -6.80 -9.47 -5.58
N ARG A 243 -5.91 -8.84 -4.83
CA ARG A 243 -6.22 -7.65 -4.02
C ARG A 243 -6.03 -6.40 -4.86
N TYR A 244 -6.95 -5.46 -4.72
CA TYR A 244 -6.86 -4.18 -5.42
C TYR A 244 -7.25 -3.02 -4.52
N ALA A 245 -6.97 -1.81 -4.97
CA ALA A 245 -7.54 -0.58 -4.44
C ALA A 245 -7.80 0.43 -5.57
N PHE A 246 -8.84 1.23 -5.39
CA PHE A 246 -9.06 2.41 -6.22
C PHE A 246 -8.07 3.52 -5.86
N VAL A 247 -7.61 4.26 -6.85
CA VAL A 247 -6.70 5.40 -6.71
C VAL A 247 -7.25 6.60 -7.47
N THR A 248 -7.28 7.76 -6.83
CA THR A 248 -7.85 9.00 -7.40
C THR A 248 -6.98 10.22 -7.10
N ASP A 249 -7.05 11.27 -7.93
CA ASP A 249 -6.35 12.55 -7.70
C ASP A 249 -7.11 13.48 -6.75
N GLY A 250 -7.32 13.00 -5.53
CA GLY A 250 -8.06 13.72 -4.50
C GLY A 250 -9.32 12.98 -4.07
N PRO A 251 -10.15 13.62 -3.23
CA PRO A 251 -11.34 12.97 -2.70
C PRO A 251 -12.56 13.06 -3.63
N TRP A 252 -12.57 13.93 -4.65
CA TRP A 252 -13.80 14.37 -5.29
C TRP A 252 -14.45 13.33 -6.20
N ASP A 253 -13.67 12.54 -6.94
CA ASP A 253 -14.17 11.46 -7.80
C ASP A 253 -15.15 10.55 -7.06
N ILE A 254 -14.73 10.05 -5.90
CA ILE A 254 -15.54 9.13 -5.11
C ILE A 254 -16.48 9.88 -4.17
N ALA A 255 -15.96 10.85 -3.40
CA ALA A 255 -16.72 11.47 -2.32
C ALA A 255 -17.80 12.45 -2.82
N LYS A 256 -17.65 12.99 -4.03
CA LYS A 256 -18.63 13.88 -4.66
C LYS A 256 -19.29 13.20 -5.86
N PHE A 257 -18.56 13.01 -6.95
CA PHE A 257 -19.14 12.70 -8.26
C PHE A 257 -19.79 11.32 -8.30
N PHE A 258 -19.06 10.27 -7.93
CA PHE A 258 -19.60 8.91 -7.90
C PHE A 258 -20.75 8.77 -6.91
N GLN A 259 -20.66 9.41 -5.74
CA GLN A 259 -21.73 9.41 -4.75
C GLN A 259 -23.00 10.10 -5.28
N MET A 260 -22.87 11.27 -5.91
CA MET A 260 -24.00 11.96 -6.56
C MET A 260 -24.63 11.10 -7.65
N GLN A 261 -23.80 10.51 -8.50
CA GLN A 261 -24.25 9.65 -9.59
C GLN A 261 -24.99 8.41 -9.08
N CYS A 262 -24.52 7.79 -7.98
CA CYS A 262 -25.23 6.67 -7.34
C CYS A 262 -26.65 7.08 -6.90
N ILE A 263 -26.80 8.24 -6.27
CA ILE A 263 -28.09 8.76 -5.82
C ILE A 263 -29.02 9.03 -7.01
N GLN A 264 -28.52 9.73 -8.03
CA GLN A 264 -29.29 10.05 -9.25
C GLN A 264 -29.71 8.79 -10.01
N SER A 265 -28.85 7.76 -10.01
CA SER A 265 -29.10 6.47 -10.68
C SER A 265 -29.88 5.48 -9.81
N LYS A 266 -30.34 5.89 -8.62
CA LYS A 266 -31.12 5.07 -7.67
C LYS A 266 -30.38 3.82 -7.18
N LEU A 267 -29.04 3.87 -7.14
CA LEU A 267 -28.23 2.93 -6.37
C LEU A 267 -28.33 3.35 -4.91
N ASN A 268 -29.21 2.71 -4.14
CA ASN A 268 -29.58 3.04 -2.75
C ASN A 268 -28.42 3.53 -1.86
N THR A 269 -27.21 2.99 -2.07
CA THR A 269 -25.98 3.44 -1.43
C THR A 269 -24.77 3.38 -2.37
N VAL A 270 -23.68 4.06 -2.02
CA VAL A 270 -22.39 3.89 -2.70
C VAL A 270 -21.90 2.45 -2.48
N PRO A 271 -21.55 1.68 -3.52
CA PRO A 271 -20.99 0.34 -3.38
C PRO A 271 -19.84 0.28 -2.38
N HIS A 272 -19.82 -0.77 -1.54
CA HIS A 272 -18.94 -0.84 -0.37
C HIS A 272 -17.45 -0.73 -0.72
N ASP A 273 -17.01 -1.34 -1.81
CA ASP A 273 -15.62 -1.30 -2.27
C ASP A 273 -15.17 0.09 -2.72
N PHE A 274 -16.05 0.88 -3.33
CA PHE A 274 -15.79 2.28 -3.66
C PHE A 274 -15.67 3.17 -2.42
N ARG A 275 -16.14 2.72 -1.25
CA ARG A 275 -16.03 3.50 0.00
C ARG A 275 -14.61 3.56 0.55
N PHE A 276 -13.65 2.84 -0.04
CA PHE A 276 -12.25 2.82 0.40
C PHE A 276 -11.32 3.05 -0.78
N TYR A 277 -10.54 4.12 -0.72
CA TYR A 277 -9.68 4.48 -1.85
C TYR A 277 -8.38 5.14 -1.39
N ILE A 278 -7.44 5.21 -2.31
CA ILE A 278 -6.14 5.87 -2.14
C ILE A 278 -6.25 7.24 -2.81
N ASN A 279 -6.33 8.29 -1.99
CA ASN A 279 -6.09 9.64 -2.46
C ASN A 279 -4.58 9.81 -2.69
N ILE A 280 -4.16 9.85 -3.96
CA ILE A 280 -2.74 9.87 -4.31
C ILE A 280 -2.06 11.17 -3.85
N ARG A 281 -2.76 12.32 -3.85
CA ARG A 281 -2.23 13.60 -3.36
C ARG A 281 -1.72 13.49 -1.93
N ARG A 282 -2.45 12.78 -1.07
CA ARG A 282 -2.04 12.56 0.34
C ARG A 282 -0.83 11.64 0.44
N SER A 283 -0.82 10.57 -0.35
CA SER A 283 0.32 9.64 -0.39
C SER A 283 1.59 10.36 -0.88
N PHE A 284 1.44 11.19 -1.91
CA PHE A 284 2.49 12.02 -2.48
C PHE A 284 3.02 13.03 -1.46
N ALA A 285 2.13 13.80 -0.83
CA ALA A 285 2.49 14.77 0.21
C ALA A 285 3.31 14.14 1.34
N ASN A 286 2.89 12.97 1.81
CA ASN A 286 3.55 12.26 2.91
C ASN A 286 4.95 11.76 2.56
N LYS A 287 5.21 11.47 1.28
CA LYS A 287 6.50 10.98 0.80
C LYS A 287 7.45 12.12 0.46
N TYR A 288 6.99 13.09 -0.31
CA TYR A 288 7.84 14.08 -0.95
C TYR A 288 7.78 15.47 -0.29
N CYS A 289 6.65 15.84 0.33
CA CYS A 289 6.41 17.22 0.77
C CYS A 289 6.63 17.45 2.28
N LYS A 290 7.06 16.44 3.06
CA LYS A 290 7.33 16.60 4.50
C LYS A 290 8.43 17.62 4.83
N LYS A 291 9.25 18.02 3.86
CA LYS A 291 10.38 18.94 4.02
C LYS A 291 10.26 20.23 3.20
N TYR A 292 9.31 20.30 2.26
CA TYR A 292 9.15 21.40 1.32
C TYR A 292 7.68 21.81 1.24
N SER A 293 7.41 23.09 1.48
CA SER A 293 6.07 23.68 1.33
C SER A 293 5.72 23.75 -0.16
N MET A 294 5.17 22.67 -0.71
CA MET A 294 4.59 22.71 -2.06
C MET A 294 3.33 23.59 -2.03
N GLN A 295 3.28 24.57 -2.92
CA GLN A 295 2.17 25.54 -2.98
C GLN A 295 0.85 24.92 -3.44
N LYS A 296 0.85 23.86 -4.28
CA LYS A 296 -0.34 23.11 -4.72
C LYS A 296 0.01 21.64 -5.01
N ILE A 297 -0.78 20.70 -4.47
CA ILE A 297 -0.66 19.26 -4.73
C ILE A 297 -1.85 18.87 -5.61
N ASN A 298 -1.69 19.02 -6.92
CA ASN A 298 -2.60 18.57 -7.98
C ASN A 298 -1.79 17.76 -9.01
N LEU A 299 -2.47 17.12 -9.97
CA LEU A 299 -1.84 16.31 -11.01
C LEU A 299 -0.62 16.99 -11.67
N GLY A 300 -0.81 18.19 -12.23
CA GLY A 300 0.28 18.95 -12.86
C GLY A 300 1.44 19.28 -11.91
N GLY A 301 1.15 19.64 -10.66
CA GLY A 301 2.17 19.89 -9.63
C GLY A 301 2.96 18.65 -9.26
N MET A 302 2.31 17.49 -9.16
CA MET A 302 2.98 16.20 -8.88
C MET A 302 3.86 15.77 -10.05
N LEU A 303 3.38 15.90 -11.29
CA LEU A 303 4.18 15.61 -12.49
C LEU A 303 5.42 16.50 -12.57
N THR A 304 5.24 17.80 -12.37
CA THR A 304 6.35 18.78 -12.37
C THR A 304 7.40 18.44 -11.32
N PHE A 305 6.97 18.09 -10.09
CA PHE A 305 7.88 17.70 -9.02
C PHE A 305 8.70 16.44 -9.38
N LEU A 306 8.07 15.48 -10.06
CA LEU A 306 8.74 14.25 -10.52
C LEU A 306 9.53 14.44 -11.83
N ASN A 307 9.62 15.67 -12.35
CA ASN A 307 10.23 15.99 -13.64
C ASN A 307 9.60 15.21 -14.82
N MET A 308 8.28 15.04 -14.77
CA MET A 308 7.47 14.39 -15.80
C MET A 308 6.60 15.42 -16.51
N LYS A 309 6.40 15.24 -17.82
CA LYS A 309 5.44 16.04 -18.59
C LYS A 309 4.09 15.34 -18.62
N PHE A 310 3.03 16.13 -18.66
CA PHE A 310 1.69 15.62 -18.94
C PHE A 310 1.66 15.00 -20.35
N GLU A 311 1.04 13.82 -20.47
CA GLU A 311 0.86 13.10 -21.74
C GLU A 311 -0.63 13.05 -22.09
N GLY A 312 -0.99 13.50 -23.31
CA GLY A 312 -2.38 13.55 -23.75
C GLY A 312 -3.02 14.93 -23.56
N ARG A 313 -4.34 14.97 -23.37
CA ARG A 313 -5.12 16.19 -23.17
C ARG A 313 -5.54 16.33 -21.71
N GLU A 314 -5.18 17.45 -21.07
CA GLU A 314 -5.67 17.79 -19.72
C GLU A 314 -7.20 17.83 -19.71
N HIS A 315 -7.82 17.31 -18.65
CA HIS A 315 -9.28 17.20 -18.50
C HIS A 315 -9.93 16.23 -19.50
N SER A 316 -9.16 15.35 -20.13
CA SER A 316 -9.69 14.07 -20.60
C SER A 316 -9.46 13.06 -19.49
N GLY A 317 -10.54 12.49 -18.94
CA GLY A 317 -10.44 11.63 -17.77
C GLY A 317 -9.51 10.43 -18.01
N LEU A 318 -9.49 9.88 -19.23
CA LEU A 318 -8.57 8.79 -19.57
C LEU A 318 -7.09 9.21 -19.51
N ASP A 319 -6.76 10.36 -20.09
CA ASP A 319 -5.38 10.85 -20.10
C ASP A 319 -4.95 11.29 -18.70
N ASP A 320 -5.84 11.92 -17.92
CA ASP A 320 -5.60 12.23 -16.52
C ASP A 320 -5.37 10.94 -15.70
N SER A 321 -6.21 9.92 -15.86
CA SER A 321 -6.05 8.60 -15.23
C SER A 321 -4.71 7.94 -15.59
N LYS A 322 -4.25 8.03 -16.84
CA LYS A 322 -2.93 7.52 -17.27
C LYS A 322 -1.78 8.30 -16.62
N ASN A 323 -1.88 9.63 -16.53
CA ASN A 323 -0.86 10.43 -15.86
C ASN A 323 -0.82 10.17 -14.35
N ILE A 324 -1.98 9.97 -13.70
CA ILE A 324 -2.05 9.52 -12.30
C ILE A 324 -1.40 8.13 -12.16
N ALA A 325 -1.67 7.20 -13.08
CA ALA A 325 -1.03 5.88 -13.09
C ALA A 325 0.50 5.96 -13.24
N ARG A 326 1.01 6.87 -14.09
CA ARG A 326 2.45 7.16 -14.22
C ARG A 326 3.05 7.66 -12.90
N ILE A 327 2.35 8.54 -12.17
CA ILE A 327 2.76 8.97 -10.82
C ILE A 327 2.76 7.79 -9.85
N VAL A 328 1.72 6.96 -9.85
CA VAL A 328 1.63 5.76 -9.00
C VAL A 328 2.82 4.83 -9.24
N ILE A 329 3.15 4.55 -10.50
CA ILE A 329 4.31 3.72 -10.89
C ILE A 329 5.60 4.34 -10.35
N LYS A 330 5.81 5.63 -10.58
CA LYS A 330 7.00 6.33 -10.08
C LYS A 330 7.11 6.28 -8.55
N MET A 331 5.99 6.44 -7.85
CA MET A 331 5.93 6.31 -6.40
C MET A 331 6.27 4.88 -5.93
N LEU A 332 5.86 3.85 -6.65
CA LEU A 332 6.21 2.45 -6.36
C LEU A 332 7.71 2.18 -6.60
N GLU A 333 8.31 2.76 -7.63
CA GLU A 333 9.76 2.73 -7.88
C GLU A 333 10.54 3.36 -6.75
N ASP A 334 10.08 4.52 -6.26
CA ASP A 334 10.67 5.25 -5.13
C ASP A 334 10.36 4.60 -3.76
N ARG A 335 9.81 3.37 -3.77
CA ARG A 335 9.47 2.55 -2.59
C ARG A 335 8.49 3.24 -1.64
N SER A 336 7.54 4.01 -2.17
CA SER A 336 6.47 4.64 -1.40
C SER A 336 5.46 3.59 -0.91
N GLU A 337 5.01 3.73 0.34
CA GLU A 337 3.95 2.89 0.92
C GLU A 337 2.58 3.49 0.54
N LEU A 338 2.03 3.01 -0.58
CA LEU A 338 0.68 3.33 -1.02
C LEU A 338 -0.30 2.43 -0.27
N ARG A 339 -1.34 3.05 0.31
CA ARG A 339 -2.36 2.38 1.11
C ARG A 339 -3.65 3.17 1.05
N VAL A 340 -4.77 2.50 1.26
CA VAL A 340 -6.05 3.17 1.51
C VAL A 340 -5.86 4.16 2.65
N ASN A 341 -6.15 5.43 2.36
CA ASN A 341 -5.87 6.56 3.24
C ASN A 341 -7.10 7.46 3.44
N GLU A 342 -8.21 7.15 2.76
CA GLU A 342 -9.52 7.78 2.91
C GLU A 342 -10.62 6.70 2.83
N LYS A 343 -11.68 6.90 3.62
CA LYS A 343 -12.93 6.12 3.50
C LYS A 343 -14.16 7.00 3.55
N LEU A 344 -15.25 6.52 2.96
CA LEU A 344 -16.58 7.11 3.09
C LEU A 344 -17.31 6.52 4.30
N VAL A 345 -17.83 7.40 5.15
CA VAL A 345 -18.63 7.03 6.32
C VAL A 345 -19.98 7.75 6.27
N ARG A 346 -21.06 7.00 6.48
CA ARG A 346 -22.42 7.54 6.49
C ARG A 346 -22.62 8.41 7.72
N ILE A 347 -23.15 9.62 7.53
CA ILE A 347 -23.52 10.49 8.65
C ILE A 347 -24.89 10.09 9.19
N LYS A 348 -25.05 10.01 10.51
CA LYS A 348 -26.37 9.87 11.14
C LYS A 348 -27.11 11.21 11.11
N GLU A 349 -28.42 11.17 10.90
CA GLU A 349 -29.25 12.37 10.75
C GLU A 349 -29.15 13.34 11.94
N SER A 350 -28.94 12.80 13.15
CA SER A 350 -28.70 13.57 14.39
C SER A 350 -27.35 14.31 14.43
N GLU A 351 -26.37 13.90 13.65
CA GLU A 351 -25.06 14.54 13.51
C GLU A 351 -25.05 15.59 12.39
N LYS A 352 -25.95 15.45 11.40
CA LYS A 352 -26.12 16.40 10.29
C LYS A 352 -26.51 17.80 10.79
N ALA A 353 -27.31 17.89 11.86
CA ALA A 353 -27.73 19.15 12.48
C ALA A 353 -26.58 19.95 13.15
N LYS A 354 -25.41 19.35 13.39
CA LYS A 354 -24.25 20.03 13.99
C LYS A 354 -23.32 20.66 12.95
N LEU A 355 -23.52 20.37 11.66
CA LEU A 355 -22.73 20.89 10.55
C LEU A 355 -23.35 22.19 9.98
N LEU A 356 -23.66 23.16 10.85
CA LEU A 356 -24.19 24.45 10.43
C LEU A 356 -23.12 25.24 9.65
N PRO A 357 -23.47 25.93 8.55
CA PRO A 357 -22.52 26.71 7.77
C PRO A 357 -21.98 27.87 8.60
N ASN A 358 -20.67 28.12 8.51
CA ASN A 358 -20.06 29.28 9.15
C ASN A 358 -20.37 30.53 8.30
N MET A 359 -21.02 31.54 8.89
CA MET A 359 -21.54 32.73 8.17
C MET A 359 -20.48 33.61 7.48
N LYS A 360 -19.18 33.34 7.67
CA LYS A 360 -18.05 34.14 7.14
C LYS A 360 -17.39 33.57 5.88
N MET A 361 -17.97 32.57 5.23
CA MET A 361 -17.35 31.90 4.07
C MET A 361 -17.67 32.61 2.75
N ASN A 362 -16.71 32.62 1.82
CA ASN A 362 -16.92 33.12 0.45
C ASN A 362 -17.92 32.22 -0.31
N LYS A 363 -18.39 32.65 -1.49
CA LYS A 363 -19.39 31.90 -2.28
C LYS A 363 -18.92 30.47 -2.58
N GLU A 364 -17.68 30.30 -3.05
CA GLU A 364 -17.11 28.99 -3.40
C GLU A 364 -17.05 28.02 -2.22
N ASP A 365 -16.61 28.49 -1.07
CA ASP A 365 -16.47 27.68 0.14
C ASP A 365 -17.85 27.34 0.74
N ARG A 366 -18.83 28.25 0.61
CA ARG A 366 -20.23 27.96 0.96
C ARG A 366 -20.83 26.89 0.05
N ASP A 367 -20.64 27.00 -1.25
CA ASP A 367 -21.15 26.03 -2.22
C ASP A 367 -20.46 24.67 -2.02
N ARG A 368 -19.14 24.67 -1.74
CA ARG A 368 -18.39 23.47 -1.34
C ARG A 368 -18.93 22.83 -0.07
N GLN A 369 -19.36 23.63 0.89
CA GLN A 369 -19.93 23.11 2.13
C GLN A 369 -21.37 22.63 1.94
N SER A 370 -22.15 23.27 1.06
CA SER A 370 -23.53 22.90 0.73
C SER A 370 -23.62 21.44 0.24
N TRP A 371 -22.87 21.06 -0.79
CA TRP A 371 -22.92 19.69 -1.30
C TRP A 371 -22.37 18.68 -0.28
N ARG A 372 -21.31 19.01 0.46
CA ARG A 372 -20.76 18.14 1.52
C ARG A 372 -21.79 17.85 2.61
N ASN A 373 -22.63 18.83 2.93
CA ASN A 373 -23.71 18.69 3.90
C ASN A 373 -24.89 17.91 3.32
N ASN A 374 -25.14 17.97 2.02
CA ASN A 374 -26.28 17.31 1.39
C ASN A 374 -26.04 15.82 1.13
N LEU A 375 -24.79 15.41 0.91
CA LEU A 375 -24.43 14.01 0.64
C LEU A 375 -24.47 13.12 1.90
N PRO A 376 -24.94 11.85 1.77
CA PRO A 376 -25.07 10.94 2.91
C PRO A 376 -23.74 10.43 3.49
N TYR A 377 -22.66 10.42 2.71
CA TYR A 377 -21.33 9.98 3.14
C TYR A 377 -20.32 11.13 3.17
N ILE A 378 -19.47 11.12 4.20
CA ILE A 378 -18.30 12.00 4.33
C ILE A 378 -16.99 11.25 4.29
N VAL A 379 -15.94 11.97 3.89
CA VAL A 379 -14.56 11.47 3.89
C VAL A 379 -14.01 11.45 5.31
N GLN A 380 -13.63 10.27 5.78
CA GLN A 380 -12.80 10.07 6.96
C GLN A 380 -11.40 9.66 6.54
N GLN A 381 -10.38 10.35 7.08
CA GLN A 381 -8.99 9.99 6.84
C GLN A 381 -8.59 8.75 7.62
N ILE A 382 -7.79 7.88 6.99
CA ILE A 382 -7.26 6.66 7.59
C ILE A 382 -5.78 6.86 7.93
N SER A 383 -5.45 6.75 9.22
CA SER A 383 -4.07 6.78 9.69
C SER A 383 -3.32 5.52 9.26
N ARG A 384 -1.99 5.59 9.23
CA ARG A 384 -1.16 4.42 8.93
C ARG A 384 -1.41 3.27 9.92
N ASP A 385 -1.56 3.59 11.20
CA ASP A 385 -1.80 2.59 12.23
C ASP A 385 -3.19 1.97 12.10
N SER A 386 -4.22 2.77 11.79
CA SER A 386 -5.58 2.28 11.50
C SER A 386 -5.62 1.38 10.26
N PHE A 387 -4.84 1.72 9.22
CA PHE A 387 -4.69 0.87 8.03
C PHE A 387 -4.04 -0.48 8.37
N ILE A 388 -2.90 -0.46 9.06
CA ILE A 388 -2.16 -1.69 9.44
C ILE A 388 -2.93 -2.51 10.46
N SER A 389 -3.69 -1.85 11.34
CA SER A 389 -4.53 -2.51 12.32
C SER A 389 -5.78 -3.12 11.70
N GLY A 390 -6.14 -2.63 10.50
CA GLY A 390 -7.38 -2.81 9.76
C GLY A 390 -8.65 -2.43 10.49
N GLU A 391 -8.55 -1.60 11.54
CA GLU A 391 -9.68 -0.93 12.17
C GLU A 391 -10.43 -0.04 11.17
N TYR A 392 -9.78 0.40 10.08
CA TYR A 392 -10.44 1.18 9.05
C TYR A 392 -11.59 0.42 8.37
N LEU A 393 -11.52 -0.92 8.33
CA LEU A 393 -12.55 -1.80 7.77
C LEU A 393 -13.77 -1.94 8.68
N ASP A 394 -13.66 -1.52 9.95
CA ASP A 394 -14.82 -1.48 10.84
C ASP A 394 -15.79 -0.41 10.32
N CYS A 395 -16.86 -0.89 9.71
CA CYS A 395 -17.89 -0.09 9.10
C CYS A 395 -19.22 -0.40 9.78
N ASN A 396 -19.68 0.54 10.61
CA ASN A 396 -20.94 0.41 11.34
C ASN A 396 -22.18 0.30 10.43
N THR A 397 -22.03 0.55 9.12
CA THR A 397 -23.09 0.44 8.11
C THR A 397 -23.01 -0.84 7.28
N CYS A 398 -22.04 -1.73 7.51
CA CYS A 398 -22.04 -3.06 6.87
C CYS A 398 -22.98 -4.05 7.57
N ASP A 399 -23.51 -3.67 8.74
CA ASP A 399 -24.54 -4.41 9.47
C ASP A 399 -25.97 -3.96 9.08
N GLU A 400 -26.10 -2.93 8.24
CA GLU A 400 -27.38 -2.56 7.61
C GLU A 400 -27.50 -3.45 6.36
N SER A 401 -28.35 -4.48 6.45
CA SER A 401 -28.66 -5.43 5.37
C SER A 401 -28.84 -4.73 4.02
N ASP A 402 -28.04 -5.14 3.03
CA ASP A 402 -28.20 -4.82 1.60
C ASP A 402 -29.61 -5.13 1.07
#